data_AF-A0A2I1FL91-F1
#
_entry.id   AF-A0A2I1FL91-F1
#
_cell.length_a   1.000
_cell.length_b   1.000
_cell.length_c   1.000
_cell.angle_alpha   90.00
_cell.angle_beta   90.00
_cell.angle_gamma   90.00
#
_symmetry.space_group_name_H-M   'P 1'
#
loop_
_entity.id
_entity.type
_entity.pdbx_description
1 polymer ?
#
loop_
_entity_poly.entity_id
_entity_poly.type
_entity_poly.pdbx_seq_one_letter_code
_entity_poly.pdbx_strand_id
1 'polypeptide(L)'
;MNCSRCYIIDQIKEEVLKLALCMKYKRLTDKQSESTSVTAPFRKIFKHKLHLASSIPNAILNNNFIYVFRNLYELQLQSKISNYNLQINSRGLLGIITDIRICKLQHLLWLPSFPLLNFPFDKPFSLVIYNFHFRMILLCKQFNFSFNINHLKYYTIIGGNIEIRSLIPLPLFIKSLKVLKNRSLMFLE
;
A
#
# COMPACT_ATOMS: atom_id res chain seq x y z
N MET A 1 -43.47 13.04 -5.32
CA MET A 1 -42.26 12.66 -6.09
C MET A 1 -41.02 12.28 -5.24
N ASN A 2 -41.12 12.14 -3.90
CA ASN A 2 -39.96 11.80 -3.05
C ASN A 2 -39.80 10.29 -2.71
N CYS A 3 -40.81 9.46 -2.99
CA CYS A 3 -40.82 8.06 -2.55
C CYS A 3 -39.91 7.15 -3.40
N SER A 4 -39.85 7.38 -4.71
CA SER A 4 -39.07 6.56 -5.66
C SER A 4 -37.55 6.76 -5.52
N ARG A 5 -37.11 7.97 -5.11
CA ARG A 5 -35.69 8.28 -4.90
C ARG A 5 -35.13 7.56 -3.67
N CYS A 6 -35.90 7.50 -2.57
CA CYS A 6 -35.50 6.80 -1.35
C CYS A 6 -35.38 5.28 -1.58
N TYR A 7 -36.31 4.67 -2.33
CA TYR A 7 -36.29 3.23 -2.59
C TYR A 7 -35.09 2.78 -3.43
N ILE A 8 -34.70 3.57 -4.43
CA ILE A 8 -33.51 3.32 -5.24
C ILE A 8 -32.24 3.46 -4.38
N ILE A 9 -32.18 4.46 -3.50
CA ILE A 9 -31.05 4.66 -2.57
C ILE A 9 -30.96 3.49 -1.58
N ASP A 10 -32.07 2.98 -1.05
CA ASP A 10 -32.08 1.89 -0.08
C ASP A 10 -31.75 0.53 -0.72
N GLN A 11 -32.19 0.24 -1.95
CA GLN A 11 -31.70 -0.95 -2.70
C GLN A 11 -30.22 -0.84 -3.07
N ILE A 12 -29.73 0.36 -3.39
CA ILE A 12 -28.30 0.59 -3.64
C ILE A 12 -27.50 0.39 -2.35
N LYS A 13 -28.01 0.79 -1.18
CA LYS A 13 -27.34 0.55 0.12
C LYS A 13 -27.13 -0.95 0.36
N GLU A 14 -28.09 -1.80 0.06
CA GLU A 14 -27.96 -3.25 0.27
C GLU A 14 -26.89 -3.87 -0.64
N GLU A 15 -26.85 -3.47 -1.91
CA GLU A 15 -25.80 -3.86 -2.87
C GLU A 15 -24.42 -3.30 -2.46
N VAL A 16 -24.36 -2.06 -1.97
CA VAL A 16 -23.15 -1.44 -1.40
C VAL A 16 -22.69 -2.18 -0.15
N LEU A 17 -23.62 -2.70 0.67
CA LEU A 17 -23.31 -3.48 1.87
C LEU A 17 -22.75 -4.86 1.49
N LYS A 18 -23.29 -5.50 0.45
CA LYS A 18 -22.71 -6.72 -0.16
C LYS A 18 -21.32 -6.45 -0.73
N LEU A 19 -21.11 -5.30 -1.37
CA LEU A 19 -19.81 -4.79 -1.82
C LEU A 19 -18.84 -4.62 -0.65
N ALA A 20 -19.27 -3.99 0.44
CA ALA A 20 -18.48 -3.79 1.64
C ALA A 20 -18.09 -5.12 2.30
N LEU A 21 -19.01 -6.07 2.36
CA LEU A 21 -18.73 -7.43 2.84
C LEU A 21 -17.73 -8.14 1.91
N CYS A 22 -17.96 -8.14 0.59
CA CYS A 22 -17.05 -8.75 -0.38
C CYS A 22 -15.65 -8.10 -0.35
N MET A 23 -15.57 -6.78 -0.16
CA MET A 23 -14.32 -6.03 0.03
C MET A 23 -13.64 -6.34 1.37
N LYS A 24 -14.40 -6.63 2.43
CA LYS A 24 -13.86 -6.97 3.75
C LYS A 24 -13.27 -8.38 3.78
N TYR A 25 -13.90 -9.34 3.10
CA TYR A 25 -13.46 -10.75 3.10
C TYR A 25 -12.42 -11.05 2.02
N LYS A 26 -12.48 -10.37 0.86
CA LYS A 26 -11.46 -10.50 -0.18
C LYS A 26 -10.35 -9.50 0.16
N ARG A 27 -9.21 -10.01 0.66
CA ARG A 27 -7.94 -9.27 0.69
C ARG A 27 -7.63 -8.86 -0.75
N LEU A 28 -8.18 -7.74 -1.22
CA LEU A 28 -8.08 -7.33 -2.60
C LEU A 28 -6.62 -7.00 -2.89
N THR A 29 -6.06 -7.88 -3.70
CA THR A 29 -4.71 -7.93 -4.20
C THR A 29 -4.41 -6.61 -4.89
N ASP A 30 -3.16 -6.13 -4.79
CA ASP A 30 -2.74 -4.79 -5.26
C ASP A 30 -2.79 -4.60 -6.79
N LYS A 31 -3.48 -5.49 -7.52
CA LYS A 31 -3.62 -5.48 -8.97
C LYS A 31 -4.90 -4.78 -9.39
N GLN A 32 -4.75 -3.78 -10.25
CA GLN A 32 -5.85 -3.02 -10.84
C GLN A 32 -6.86 -3.92 -11.58
N SER A 33 -6.40 -4.98 -12.25
CA SER A 33 -7.25 -5.92 -13.01
C SER A 33 -8.26 -6.65 -12.11
N GLU A 34 -7.85 -7.05 -10.92
CA GLU A 34 -8.73 -7.74 -9.96
C GLU A 34 -9.74 -6.78 -9.33
N SER A 35 -9.33 -5.54 -9.06
CA SER A 35 -10.27 -4.50 -8.65
C SER A 35 -11.32 -4.22 -9.74
N THR A 36 -10.92 -4.22 -11.01
CA THR A 36 -11.86 -4.00 -12.11
C THR A 36 -12.84 -5.16 -12.30
N SER A 37 -12.40 -6.40 -12.10
CA SER A 37 -13.27 -7.57 -12.23
C SER A 37 -14.32 -7.61 -11.12
N VAL A 38 -13.96 -7.20 -9.90
CA VAL A 38 -14.92 -7.07 -8.79
C VAL A 38 -15.88 -5.91 -9.03
N THR A 39 -15.40 -4.77 -9.55
CA THR A 39 -16.25 -3.57 -9.74
C THR A 39 -17.18 -3.68 -10.97
N ALA A 40 -16.81 -4.48 -11.97
CA ALA A 40 -17.57 -4.65 -13.21
C ALA A 40 -19.04 -5.08 -13.03
N PRO A 41 -19.37 -6.16 -12.28
CA PRO A 41 -20.76 -6.55 -12.07
C PRO A 41 -21.58 -5.45 -11.39
N PHE A 42 -20.99 -4.75 -10.41
CA PHE A 42 -21.66 -3.64 -9.72
C PHE A 42 -21.94 -2.47 -10.65
N ARG A 43 -21.01 -2.11 -11.54
CA ARG A 43 -21.26 -1.07 -12.56
C ARG A 43 -22.40 -1.46 -13.49
N LYS A 44 -22.52 -2.75 -13.84
CA LYS A 44 -23.62 -3.24 -14.70
C LYS A 44 -24.97 -3.11 -13.99
N ILE A 45 -25.05 -3.54 -12.73
CA ILE A 45 -26.27 -3.40 -11.91
C ILE A 45 -26.61 -1.92 -11.72
N PHE A 46 -25.62 -1.08 -11.42
CA PHE A 46 -25.81 0.36 -11.24
C PHE A 46 -26.36 1.04 -12.50
N LYS A 47 -25.77 0.76 -13.67
CA LYS A 47 -26.28 1.26 -14.96
C LYS A 47 -27.72 0.79 -15.23
N HIS A 48 -28.00 -0.49 -15.02
CA HIS A 48 -29.32 -1.06 -15.23
C HIS A 48 -30.37 -0.42 -14.31
N LYS A 49 -30.04 -0.18 -13.05
CA LYS A 49 -30.93 0.46 -12.07
C LYS A 49 -31.17 1.94 -12.35
N LEU A 50 -30.22 2.62 -13.00
CA LEU A 50 -30.39 4.00 -13.46
C LEU A 50 -31.03 4.12 -14.85
N HIS A 51 -31.48 3.01 -15.44
CA HIS A 51 -32.01 2.95 -16.81
C HIS A 51 -31.03 3.52 -17.86
N LEU A 52 -29.72 3.40 -17.60
CA LEU A 52 -28.68 3.80 -18.53
C LEU A 52 -28.41 2.66 -19.53
N ALA A 53 -28.08 3.04 -20.77
CA ALA A 53 -27.63 2.08 -21.76
C ALA A 53 -26.38 1.34 -21.28
N SER A 54 -26.29 0.03 -21.55
CA SER A 54 -25.12 -0.79 -21.19
C SER A 54 -23.82 -0.28 -21.84
N SER A 55 -23.95 0.32 -23.03
CA SER A 55 -22.88 0.94 -23.82
C SER A 55 -22.37 2.27 -23.25
N ILE A 56 -23.01 2.83 -22.22
CA ILE A 56 -22.61 4.13 -21.68
C ILE A 56 -21.17 4.06 -21.15
N PRO A 57 -20.29 5.02 -21.50
CA PRO A 57 -18.93 5.05 -21.01
C PRO A 57 -18.83 5.05 -19.48
N ASN A 58 -17.90 4.28 -18.91
CA ASN A 58 -17.66 4.29 -17.46
C ASN A 58 -17.19 5.66 -16.95
N ALA A 59 -16.62 6.50 -17.82
CA ALA A 59 -16.22 7.86 -17.50
C ALA A 59 -17.39 8.73 -17.01
N ILE A 60 -18.61 8.49 -17.50
CA ILE A 60 -19.81 9.23 -17.06
C ILE A 60 -20.15 8.89 -15.60
N LEU A 61 -19.94 7.63 -15.20
CA LEU A 61 -20.14 7.22 -13.80
C LEU A 61 -19.07 7.84 -12.88
N ASN A 62 -17.82 7.84 -13.33
CA ASN A 62 -16.69 8.34 -12.55
C ASN A 62 -16.67 9.88 -12.45
N ASN A 63 -17.48 10.59 -13.23
CA ASN A 63 -17.51 12.04 -13.25
C ASN A 63 -18.03 12.60 -11.91
N ASN A 64 -17.25 13.51 -11.31
CA ASN A 64 -17.57 14.16 -10.05
C ASN A 64 -18.84 15.03 -10.10
N PHE A 65 -19.27 15.45 -11.29
CA PHE A 65 -20.47 16.28 -11.47
C PHE A 65 -21.77 15.48 -11.60
N ILE A 66 -21.70 14.16 -11.82
CA ILE A 66 -22.87 13.34 -12.11
C ILE A 66 -23.14 12.34 -10.99
N TYR A 67 -22.32 11.30 -10.87
CA TYR A 67 -22.57 10.18 -9.93
C TYR A 67 -21.43 9.93 -8.95
N VAL A 68 -20.24 10.53 -9.15
CA VAL A 68 -19.08 10.38 -8.25
C VAL A 68 -18.75 8.90 -7.96
N PHE A 69 -18.89 8.03 -8.96
CA PHE A 69 -18.58 6.62 -8.79
C PHE A 69 -17.06 6.45 -8.67
N ARG A 70 -16.57 6.27 -7.44
CA ARG A 70 -15.13 6.17 -7.20
C ARG A 70 -14.57 4.85 -7.71
N ASN A 71 -13.36 4.92 -8.25
CA ASN A 71 -12.62 3.72 -8.60
C ASN A 71 -12.18 2.99 -7.31
N LEU A 72 -12.59 1.74 -7.19
CA LEU A 72 -12.32 0.91 -6.01
C LEU A 72 -10.82 0.72 -5.78
N TYR A 73 -10.03 0.59 -6.85
CA TYR A 73 -8.57 0.46 -6.77
C TYR A 73 -7.93 1.69 -6.12
N GLU A 74 -8.30 2.88 -6.60
CA GLU A 74 -7.80 4.16 -6.10
C GLU A 74 -8.23 4.40 -4.66
N LEU A 75 -9.49 4.08 -4.32
CA LEU A 75 -9.99 4.19 -2.96
C LEU A 75 -9.20 3.29 -2.00
N GLN A 76 -8.92 2.05 -2.40
CA GLN A 76 -8.12 1.13 -1.59
C GLN A 76 -6.68 1.58 -1.45
N LEU A 77 -6.07 2.08 -2.53
CA LEU A 77 -4.73 2.65 -2.51
C LEU A 77 -4.66 3.83 -1.51
N GLN A 78 -5.59 4.78 -1.65
CA GLN A 78 -5.69 5.93 -0.76
C GLN A 78 -5.87 5.49 0.70
N SER A 79 -6.76 4.52 0.94
CA SER A 79 -7.04 4.01 2.28
C SER A 79 -5.81 3.33 2.90
N LYS A 80 -5.10 2.51 2.13
CA LYS A 80 -3.86 1.83 2.57
C LYS A 80 -2.78 2.83 2.94
N ILE A 81 -2.52 3.81 2.07
CA ILE A 81 -1.49 4.84 2.31
C ILE A 81 -1.88 5.72 3.50
N SER A 82 -3.14 6.17 3.56
CA SER A 82 -3.65 7.00 4.67
C SER A 82 -3.55 6.27 6.01
N ASN A 83 -3.98 5.01 6.06
CA ASN A 83 -3.91 4.21 7.29
C ASN A 83 -2.46 3.96 7.72
N TYR A 84 -1.56 3.71 6.76
CA TYR A 84 -0.15 3.51 7.08
C TYR A 84 0.52 4.79 7.57
N ASN A 85 0.15 5.94 7.00
CA ASN A 85 0.61 7.24 7.47
C ASN A 85 0.14 7.54 8.90
N LEU A 86 -1.12 7.22 9.22
CA LEU A 86 -1.64 7.31 10.60
C LEU A 86 -0.92 6.35 11.54
N GLN A 87 -0.58 5.15 11.08
CA GLN A 87 0.13 4.15 11.87
C GLN A 87 1.55 4.61 12.22
N ILE A 88 2.32 5.10 11.24
CA ILE A 88 3.70 5.58 11.44
C ILE A 88 3.73 6.81 12.36
N ASN A 89 2.77 7.72 12.21
CA ASN A 89 2.72 8.95 13.01
C ASN A 89 2.01 8.77 14.37
N SER A 90 1.60 7.56 14.71
CA SER A 90 0.93 7.29 15.98
C SER A 90 1.89 7.47 17.15
N ARG A 91 1.51 8.25 18.17
CA ARG A 91 2.32 8.42 19.40
C ARG A 91 2.06 7.34 20.46
N GLY A 92 1.05 6.49 20.24
CA GLY A 92 0.65 5.46 21.21
C GLY A 92 1.41 4.14 21.02
N LEU A 93 0.92 3.09 21.68
CA LEU A 93 1.45 1.72 21.57
C LEU A 93 1.57 1.24 20.11
N LEU A 94 0.62 1.63 19.26
CA LEU A 94 0.65 1.28 17.83
C LEU A 94 1.89 1.84 17.12
N GLY A 95 2.29 3.07 17.41
CA GLY A 95 3.50 3.67 16.85
C GLY A 95 4.75 2.93 17.30
N ILE A 96 4.88 2.72 18.62
CA ILE A 96 6.00 1.99 19.22
C ILE A 96 6.17 0.59 18.60
N ILE A 97 5.06 -0.16 18.47
CA ILE A 97 5.08 -1.49 17.84
C ILE A 97 5.49 -1.38 16.36
N THR A 98 5.05 -0.33 15.67
CA THR A 98 5.38 -0.09 14.27
C THR A 98 6.87 0.20 14.11
N ASP A 99 7.44 1.04 14.96
CA ASP A 99 8.88 1.35 14.96
C ASP A 99 9.71 0.10 15.20
N ILE A 100 9.37 -0.71 16.21
CA ILE A 100 10.05 -1.98 16.48
C ILE A 100 10.01 -2.92 15.26
N ARG A 101 8.84 -3.01 14.59
CA ARG A 101 8.70 -3.85 13.39
C ARG A 101 9.50 -3.33 12.21
N ILE A 102 9.63 -2.02 12.05
CA ILE A 102 10.45 -1.41 11.00
C ILE A 102 11.94 -1.54 11.33
N CYS A 103 12.36 -1.41 12.58
CA CYS A 103 13.73 -1.75 13.01
C CYS A 103 14.05 -3.22 12.73
N LYS A 104 13.11 -4.13 13.03
CA LYS A 104 13.26 -5.55 12.67
C LYS A 104 13.39 -5.74 11.16
N LEU A 105 12.66 -4.97 10.36
CA LEU A 105 12.80 -4.95 8.91
C LEU A 105 14.17 -4.41 8.47
N GLN A 106 14.69 -3.36 9.09
CA GLN A 106 16.02 -2.79 8.85
C GLN A 106 17.11 -3.85 9.06
N HIS A 107 17.10 -4.53 10.20
CA HIS A 107 18.03 -5.64 10.48
C HIS A 107 17.84 -6.81 9.53
N LEU A 108 16.60 -7.10 9.14
CA LEU A 108 16.29 -8.15 8.18
C LEU A 108 16.83 -7.84 6.78
N LEU A 109 16.78 -6.58 6.35
CA LEU A 109 17.33 -6.11 5.07
C LEU A 109 18.83 -5.78 5.15
N TRP A 110 19.39 -5.75 6.37
CA TRP A 110 20.77 -5.32 6.64
C TRP A 110 21.06 -3.92 6.08
N LEU A 111 20.19 -2.97 6.43
CA LEU A 111 20.30 -1.57 6.00
C LEU A 111 20.88 -0.68 7.11
N PRO A 112 21.76 0.27 6.77
CA PRO A 112 22.35 1.19 7.74
C PRO A 112 21.34 2.25 8.19
N SER A 113 20.53 2.75 7.26
CA SER A 113 19.49 3.73 7.51
C SER A 113 18.13 3.09 7.71
N PHE A 114 17.26 3.81 8.41
CA PHE A 114 15.88 3.40 8.60
C PHE A 114 15.15 3.25 7.24
N PRO A 115 14.40 2.16 7.01
CA PRO A 115 13.74 1.88 5.73
C PRO A 115 12.79 2.96 5.21
N LEU A 116 12.25 3.83 6.08
CA LEU A 116 11.39 4.96 5.66
C LEU A 116 12.17 6.16 5.11
N LEU A 117 13.44 6.31 5.50
CA LEU A 117 14.28 7.43 5.05
C LEU A 117 14.94 7.12 3.70
N ASN A 118 15.52 5.93 3.58
CA ASN A 118 16.21 5.50 2.37
C ASN A 118 15.89 4.03 2.09
N PHE A 119 15.18 3.79 0.98
CA PHE A 119 14.73 2.47 0.59
C PHE A 119 15.31 2.06 -0.79
N PRO A 120 16.31 1.18 -0.82
CA PRO A 120 17.08 0.91 -2.04
C PRO A 120 16.47 -0.17 -2.94
N PHE A 121 15.26 -0.66 -2.65
CA PHE A 121 14.64 -1.76 -3.38
C PHE A 121 13.47 -1.26 -4.25
N ASP A 122 13.36 -1.81 -5.46
CA ASP A 122 12.27 -1.50 -6.41
C ASP A 122 11.30 -2.68 -6.61
N LYS A 123 11.71 -3.88 -6.17
CA LYS A 123 10.92 -5.11 -6.31
C LYS A 123 11.05 -5.97 -5.04
N PRO A 124 9.98 -6.69 -4.67
CA PRO A 124 10.05 -7.65 -3.59
C PRO A 124 10.87 -8.88 -4.01
N PHE A 125 11.49 -9.53 -3.04
CA PHE A 125 12.20 -10.80 -3.20
C PHE A 125 11.72 -11.80 -2.14
N SER A 126 12.08 -13.08 -2.30
CA SER A 126 11.51 -14.20 -1.54
C SER A 126 11.47 -13.99 -0.02
N LEU A 127 12.52 -13.39 0.55
CA LEU A 127 12.66 -13.18 1.99
C LEU A 127 11.68 -12.12 2.55
N VAL A 128 11.18 -11.21 1.73
CA VAL A 128 10.35 -10.06 2.13
C VAL A 128 8.98 -10.03 1.46
N ILE A 129 8.66 -11.02 0.63
CA ILE A 129 7.46 -11.01 -0.22
C ILE A 129 6.15 -10.89 0.57
N TYR A 130 6.12 -11.44 1.79
CA TYR A 130 4.97 -11.39 2.70
C TYR A 130 5.09 -10.34 3.80
N ASN A 131 6.18 -9.57 3.85
CA ASN A 131 6.38 -8.57 4.89
C ASN A 131 5.50 -7.34 4.60
N PHE A 132 4.55 -7.06 5.48
CA PHE A 132 3.63 -5.94 5.33
C PHE A 132 4.34 -4.59 5.19
N HIS A 133 5.28 -4.29 6.08
CA HIS A 133 5.97 -2.99 6.08
C HIS A 133 6.83 -2.83 4.81
N PHE A 134 7.52 -3.89 4.38
CA PHE A 134 8.26 -3.86 3.11
C PHE A 134 7.35 -3.51 1.93
N ARG A 135 6.19 -4.16 1.82
CA ARG A 135 5.23 -3.91 0.73
C ARG A 135 4.63 -2.51 0.81
N MET A 136 4.34 -2.01 2.00
CA MET A 136 3.83 -0.65 2.18
C MET A 136 4.86 0.41 1.78
N ILE A 137 6.12 0.26 2.19
CA ILE A 137 7.19 1.18 1.83
C ILE A 137 7.43 1.17 0.32
N LEU A 138 7.46 -0.03 -0.28
CA LEU A 138 7.60 -0.17 -1.72
C LEU A 138 6.43 0.48 -2.47
N LEU A 139 5.20 0.28 -1.99
CA LEU A 139 4.01 0.91 -2.55
C LEU A 139 4.08 2.44 -2.44
N CYS A 140 4.48 2.98 -1.29
CA CYS A 140 4.69 4.42 -1.13
C CYS A 140 5.74 4.96 -2.12
N LYS A 141 6.87 4.24 -2.31
CA LYS A 141 7.91 4.60 -3.29
C LYS A 141 7.38 4.61 -4.72
N GLN A 142 6.57 3.62 -5.11
CA GLN A 142 5.98 3.53 -6.45
C GLN A 142 5.08 4.73 -6.79
N PHE A 143 4.43 5.31 -5.77
CA PHE A 143 3.59 6.50 -5.91
C PHE A 143 4.29 7.80 -5.47
N ASN A 144 5.62 7.81 -5.37
CA ASN A 144 6.45 8.98 -5.01
C ASN A 144 6.10 9.63 -3.65
N PHE A 145 5.65 8.85 -2.67
CA PHE A 145 5.47 9.33 -1.30
C PHE A 145 6.80 9.29 -0.55
N SER A 146 7.22 10.44 -0.01
CA SER A 146 8.35 10.57 0.90
C SER A 146 7.88 10.78 2.34
N PHE A 147 8.57 10.17 3.30
CA PHE A 147 8.31 10.38 4.72
C PHE A 147 9.33 11.36 5.30
N ASN A 148 8.86 12.49 5.83
CA ASN A 148 9.72 13.41 6.58
C ASN A 148 9.52 13.17 8.08
N ILE A 149 10.40 12.40 8.69
CA ILE A 149 10.24 11.99 10.08
C ILE A 149 11.52 12.34 10.84
N ASN A 150 11.49 13.50 11.50
CA ASN A 150 12.63 14.10 12.18
C ASN A 150 13.23 13.23 13.31
N HIS A 151 12.43 12.35 13.93
CA HIS A 151 12.87 11.47 15.01
C HIS A 151 13.51 10.16 14.52
N LEU A 152 13.51 9.85 13.22
CA LEU A 152 14.10 8.59 12.72
C LEU A 152 15.62 8.62 12.58
N LYS A 153 16.24 9.78 12.78
CA LYS A 153 17.71 9.94 12.79
C LYS A 153 18.40 9.16 13.93
N TYR A 154 17.66 8.71 14.93
CA TYR A 154 18.20 7.88 16.02
C TYR A 154 18.43 6.42 15.62
N TYR A 155 17.85 5.94 14.51
CA TYR A 155 17.96 4.54 14.07
C TYR A 155 18.99 4.32 12.96
N THR A 156 19.72 5.36 12.55
CA THR A 156 20.84 5.24 11.61
C THR A 156 22.05 4.64 12.30
N ILE A 157 22.52 3.51 11.79
CA ILE A 157 23.77 2.89 12.20
C ILE A 157 24.89 3.70 11.56
N ILE A 158 25.74 4.31 12.39
CA ILE A 158 26.91 5.08 11.96
C ILE A 158 28.10 4.12 11.85
N GLY A 159 28.90 4.24 10.79
CA GLY A 159 30.04 3.37 10.53
C GLY A 159 30.99 3.96 9.48
N GLY A 160 31.73 3.09 8.78
CA GLY A 160 32.75 3.46 7.78
C GLY A 160 32.22 4.27 6.58
N ASN A 161 33.14 4.69 5.71
CA ASN A 161 32.88 5.64 4.63
C ASN A 161 32.01 5.07 3.50
N ILE A 162 32.07 3.76 3.24
CA ILE A 162 31.42 3.13 2.09
C ILE A 162 30.47 2.02 2.53
N GLU A 163 29.19 2.13 2.16
CA GLU A 163 28.22 1.05 2.35
C GLU A 163 28.53 -0.13 1.41
N ILE A 164 28.67 -1.35 1.93
CA ILE A 164 28.89 -2.55 1.09
C ILE A 164 27.79 -2.72 0.04
N ARG A 165 26.57 -2.30 0.37
CA ARG A 165 25.41 -2.31 -0.53
C ARG A 165 25.61 -1.46 -1.78
N SER A 166 26.30 -0.31 -1.71
CA SER A 166 26.50 0.55 -2.88
C SER A 166 27.49 -0.07 -3.88
N LEU A 167 28.34 -1.00 -3.44
CA LEU A 167 29.35 -1.66 -4.24
C LEU A 167 28.85 -2.93 -4.95
N ILE A 168 27.87 -3.62 -4.36
CA ILE A 168 27.44 -4.96 -4.82
C ILE A 168 26.08 -4.87 -5.55
N PRO A 169 25.94 -5.49 -6.75
CA PRO A 169 24.65 -5.63 -7.41
C PRO A 169 23.60 -6.31 -6.53
N LEU A 170 22.37 -5.82 -6.59
CA LEU A 170 21.25 -6.27 -5.75
C LEU A 170 21.07 -7.81 -5.66
N PRO A 171 21.15 -8.59 -6.76
CA PRO A 171 20.99 -10.05 -6.68
C PRO A 171 22.09 -10.74 -5.86
N LEU A 172 23.33 -10.27 -5.97
CA LEU A 172 24.47 -10.80 -5.21
C LEU A 172 24.38 -10.38 -3.75
N PHE A 173 23.98 -9.14 -3.49
CA PHE A 173 23.74 -8.64 -2.14
C PHE A 173 22.73 -9.53 -1.40
N ILE A 174 21.58 -9.82 -2.01
CA ILE A 174 20.53 -10.67 -1.40
C ILE A 174 21.07 -12.07 -1.05
N LYS A 175 21.88 -12.69 -1.91
CA LYS A 175 22.50 -13.99 -1.63
C LYS A 175 23.50 -13.91 -0.48
N SER A 176 24.27 -12.84 -0.41
CA SER A 176 25.31 -12.62 0.61
C SER A 176 24.77 -12.13 1.97
N LEU A 177 23.49 -11.75 2.07
CA LEU A 177 22.89 -11.17 3.30
C LEU A 177 23.14 -12.01 4.56
N LYS A 178 23.05 -13.34 4.47
CA LYS A 178 23.31 -14.23 5.61
C LYS A 178 24.76 -14.14 6.08
N VAL A 179 25.70 -14.10 5.13
CA VAL A 179 27.14 -14.02 5.43
C VAL A 179 27.50 -12.66 6.02
N LEU A 180 26.99 -11.58 5.42
CA LEU A 180 27.22 -10.21 5.90
C LEU A 180 26.73 -10.04 7.34
N LYS A 181 25.55 -10.58 7.65
CA LYS A 181 24.98 -10.60 9.01
C LYS A 181 25.83 -11.37 10.00
N ASN A 182 26.23 -12.59 9.63
CA ASN A 182 27.03 -13.44 10.52
C ASN A 182 28.40 -12.83 10.84
N ARG A 183 28.95 -12.03 9.92
CA ARG A 183 30.23 -11.33 10.09
C ARG A 183 30.07 -9.89 10.58
N SER A 184 28.85 -9.42 10.83
CA SER A 184 28.55 -8.04 11.22
C SER A 184 29.15 -6.98 10.27
N LEU A 185 29.26 -7.28 8.97
CA LEU A 185 29.87 -6.41 7.98
C LEU A 185 28.81 -5.55 7.29
N MET A 186 28.89 -4.23 7.48
CA MET A 186 27.94 -3.27 6.89
C MET A 186 28.66 -2.16 6.11
N PHE A 187 29.83 -1.73 6.59
CA PHE A 187 30.64 -0.67 6.00
C PHE A 187 32.05 -1.16 5.70
N LEU A 188 32.71 -0.47 4.77
CA LEU A 188 34.15 -0.53 4.53
C LEU A 188 34.74 0.84 4.88
N GLU A 189 35.97 0.82 5.40
CA GLU A 189 36.78 2.03 5.67
C GLU A 189 37.46 2.55 4.41
#